data_AF-A0A1F9X325-F1
#
_entry.id   AF-A0A1F9X325-F1
#
_cell.length_a   1.000
_cell.length_b   1.000
_cell.length_c   1.000
_cell.angle_alpha   90.00
_cell.angle_beta   90.00
_cell.angle_gamma   90.00
#
_symmetry.space_group_name_H-M   'P 1'
#
loop_
_entity.id
_entity.type
_entity.pdbx_description
1 polymer ?
#
loop_
_entity_poly.entity_id
_entity_poly.type
_entity_poly.pdbx_seq_one_letter_code
_entity_poly.pdbx_strand_id
1 'polypeptide(L)'
;MIDLHTHTLFSDGCLLPSELVYRAKVKGYTAVGIADHVDFSTIDFVIPRIAKIAKQLTSYYQILVVPCAEITYVPPKQIAEAVATARTLGAKVVIVHGETPAEIVPGGTNLSGILAGADIIAHPGEISESDVKLAIQKNVLLEITSKNGHCKGDPHVAKLCKKLGAKMIFNTDTHSPENLIDEKGVKKILKYSKLTWNDFLQMQENAMLLLEGIKHQ
;
A
#
# COMPACT_ATOMS: atom_id res chain seq x y z
N MET A 1 1.36 -1.54 14.74
CA MET A 1 0.94 -0.87 13.48
C MET A 1 0.94 -1.91 12.37
N ILE A 2 -0.06 -1.86 11.50
CA ILE A 2 -0.15 -2.57 10.23
C ILE A 2 0.31 -1.60 9.14
N ASP A 3 1.25 -2.05 8.31
CA ASP A 3 1.76 -1.32 7.16
C ASP A 3 1.89 -2.31 6.01
N LEU A 4 1.21 -2.07 4.90
CA LEU A 4 1.11 -3.01 3.78
C LEU A 4 1.90 -2.59 2.55
N HIS A 5 2.59 -1.44 2.60
CA HIS A 5 3.32 -0.87 1.48
C HIS A 5 4.78 -0.61 1.88
N THR A 6 5.63 -1.62 1.67
CA THR A 6 7.07 -1.53 1.93
C THR A 6 7.85 -2.29 0.86
N HIS A 7 9.06 -1.83 0.54
CA HIS A 7 9.88 -2.27 -0.59
C HIS A 7 11.17 -2.93 -0.12
N THR A 8 11.71 -3.81 -0.95
CA THR A 8 12.92 -4.57 -0.69
C THR A 8 13.85 -4.48 -1.90
N LEU A 9 14.93 -5.27 -1.86
CA LEU A 9 15.84 -5.44 -3.00
C LEU A 9 15.20 -6.13 -4.22
N PHE A 10 13.91 -6.51 -4.17
CA PHE A 10 13.21 -7.01 -5.35
C PHE A 10 12.74 -5.88 -6.29
N SER A 11 12.64 -4.64 -5.81
CA SER A 11 12.57 -3.44 -6.63
C SER A 11 13.75 -2.48 -6.34
N ASP A 12 13.47 -1.40 -5.63
CA ASP A 12 14.32 -0.24 -5.40
C ASP A 12 14.43 0.11 -3.89
N GLY A 13 13.90 -0.76 -3.03
CA GLY A 13 14.22 -0.77 -1.61
C GLY A 13 15.67 -1.23 -1.39
N CYS A 14 16.26 -0.84 -0.25
CA CYS A 14 17.65 -1.17 0.07
C CYS A 14 17.81 -2.31 1.09
N LEU A 15 16.71 -2.99 1.44
CA LEU A 15 16.68 -4.04 2.46
C LEU A 15 16.33 -5.41 1.88
N LEU A 16 16.93 -6.45 2.44
CA LEU A 16 16.41 -7.81 2.27
C LEU A 16 15.03 -7.94 2.94
N PRO A 17 14.12 -8.78 2.41
CA PRO A 17 12.84 -9.09 3.06
C PRO A 17 12.98 -9.45 4.55
N SER A 18 13.96 -10.28 4.91
CA SER A 18 14.20 -10.70 6.30
C SER A 18 14.62 -9.54 7.20
N GLU A 19 15.47 -8.64 6.69
CA GLU A 19 15.93 -7.48 7.44
C GLU A 19 14.81 -6.47 7.65
N LEU A 20 14.05 -6.14 6.61
CA LEU A 20 12.89 -5.26 6.68
C LEU A 20 11.88 -5.74 7.72
N VAL A 21 11.49 -7.02 7.64
CA VAL A 21 10.51 -7.63 8.55
C VAL A 21 11.02 -7.61 10.00
N TYR A 22 12.29 -7.95 10.23
CA TYR A 22 12.83 -7.96 11.59
C TYR A 22 12.91 -6.54 12.18
N ARG A 23 13.29 -5.54 11.38
CA ARG A 23 13.28 -4.13 11.80
C ARG A 23 11.87 -3.63 12.13
N ALA A 24 10.89 -3.96 11.29
CA ALA A 24 9.48 -3.63 11.54
C ALA A 24 8.99 -4.26 12.85
N LYS A 25 9.29 -5.55 13.08
CA LYS A 25 8.98 -6.24 14.34
C LYS A 25 9.55 -5.51 15.56
N VAL A 26 10.86 -5.22 15.54
CA VAL A 26 11.54 -4.53 16.67
C VAL A 26 10.91 -3.15 16.94
N LYS A 27 10.41 -2.48 15.90
CA LYS A 27 9.72 -1.19 16.02
C LYS A 27 8.25 -1.30 16.47
N GLY A 28 7.72 -2.51 16.67
CA GLY A 28 6.37 -2.74 17.20
C GLY A 28 5.27 -2.89 16.14
N TYR A 29 5.64 -3.25 14.91
CA TYR A 29 4.67 -3.55 13.85
C TYR A 29 4.03 -4.91 14.13
N THR A 30 2.74 -5.03 13.86
CA THR A 30 1.95 -6.25 14.04
C THR A 30 1.75 -6.99 12.73
N ALA A 31 1.75 -6.25 11.61
CA ALA A 31 1.81 -6.80 10.28
C ALA A 31 2.65 -5.89 9.37
N VAL A 32 3.38 -6.49 8.42
CA VAL A 32 4.16 -5.80 7.41
C VAL A 32 3.92 -6.43 6.03
N GLY A 33 3.56 -5.63 5.04
CA GLY A 33 3.38 -6.06 3.66
C GLY A 33 4.61 -5.77 2.82
N ILE A 34 5.08 -6.76 2.07
CA ILE A 34 6.19 -6.60 1.12
C ILE A 34 5.57 -6.40 -0.26
N ALA A 35 5.66 -5.19 -0.77
CA ALA A 35 4.94 -4.67 -1.93
C ALA A 35 5.91 -4.08 -2.97
N ASP A 36 6.98 -4.82 -3.30
CA ASP A 36 7.92 -4.37 -4.32
C ASP A 36 7.22 -4.02 -5.65
N HIS A 37 7.77 -3.03 -6.34
CA HIS A 37 7.28 -2.59 -7.64
C HIS A 37 7.37 -3.72 -8.67
N VAL A 38 6.29 -3.93 -9.41
CA VAL A 38 6.23 -4.90 -10.50
C VAL A 38 5.48 -4.36 -11.72
N ASP A 39 5.93 -4.79 -12.89
CA ASP A 39 5.20 -4.76 -14.14
C ASP A 39 5.23 -6.17 -14.78
N PHE A 40 4.75 -6.33 -16.01
CA PHE A 40 4.75 -7.64 -16.67
C PHE A 40 6.13 -8.26 -16.89
N SER A 41 7.22 -7.50 -16.77
CA SER A 41 8.58 -8.01 -16.96
C SER A 41 9.15 -8.71 -15.71
N THR A 42 8.64 -8.39 -14.52
CA THR A 42 9.17 -8.91 -13.25
C THR A 42 8.12 -9.59 -12.36
N ILE A 43 6.83 -9.41 -12.64
CA ILE A 43 5.73 -9.89 -11.76
C ILE A 43 5.81 -11.40 -11.47
N ASP A 44 6.16 -12.22 -12.45
CA ASP A 44 6.29 -13.68 -12.35
C ASP A 44 7.57 -14.12 -11.61
N PHE A 45 8.56 -13.24 -11.52
CA PHE A 45 9.75 -13.45 -10.72
C PHE A 45 9.53 -13.02 -9.26
N VAL A 46 9.02 -11.81 -9.04
CA VAL A 46 8.98 -11.15 -7.73
C VAL A 46 7.88 -11.74 -6.84
N ILE A 47 6.65 -11.83 -7.32
CA ILE A 47 5.49 -12.17 -6.48
C ILE A 47 5.57 -13.59 -5.87
N PRO A 48 5.91 -14.65 -6.63
CA PRO A 48 6.03 -15.99 -6.04
C PRO A 48 7.14 -16.09 -4.98
N ARG A 49 8.20 -15.29 -5.12
CA ARG A 49 9.33 -15.26 -4.17
C ARG A 49 8.92 -14.55 -2.87
N ILE A 50 8.22 -13.42 -2.98
CA ILE A 50 7.64 -12.72 -1.84
C ILE A 50 6.65 -13.62 -1.09
N ALA A 51 5.74 -14.29 -1.81
CA ALA A 51 4.79 -15.23 -1.22
C ALA A 51 5.46 -16.36 -0.42
N LYS A 52 6.55 -16.94 -0.97
CA LYS A 52 7.32 -17.97 -0.30
C LYS A 52 8.00 -17.46 0.98
N ILE A 53 8.69 -16.32 0.92
CA ILE A 53 9.45 -15.80 2.06
C ILE A 53 8.52 -15.26 3.15
N ALA A 54 7.39 -14.64 2.78
CA ALA A 54 6.39 -14.13 3.74
C ALA A 54 5.89 -15.23 4.69
N LYS A 55 5.59 -16.43 4.16
CA LYS A 55 5.18 -17.58 4.99
C LYS A 55 6.26 -17.99 6.00
N GLN A 56 7.52 -18.04 5.56
CA GLN A 56 8.64 -18.42 6.43
C GLN A 56 8.86 -17.37 7.53
N LEU A 57 8.97 -16.10 7.15
CA LEU A 57 9.23 -15.01 8.09
C LEU A 57 8.10 -14.81 9.09
N THR A 58 6.84 -15.02 8.66
CA THR A 58 5.70 -15.00 9.59
C THR A 58 5.87 -16.02 10.70
N SER A 59 6.24 -17.26 10.35
CA SER A 59 6.42 -18.34 11.32
C SER A 59 7.59 -18.10 12.27
N TYR A 60 8.73 -17.63 11.75
CA TYR A 60 9.95 -17.50 12.55
C TYR A 60 10.02 -16.21 13.36
N TYR A 61 9.50 -15.11 12.82
CA TYR A 61 9.55 -13.81 13.48
C TYR A 61 8.27 -13.46 14.24
N GLN A 62 7.19 -14.24 14.17
CA GLN A 62 5.96 -14.00 14.94
C GLN A 62 5.37 -12.58 14.69
N ILE A 63 5.53 -12.09 13.46
CA ILE A 63 4.89 -10.90 12.91
C ILE A 63 4.19 -11.33 11.63
N LEU A 64 2.99 -10.84 11.35
CA LEU A 64 2.31 -11.20 10.11
C LEU A 64 3.02 -10.54 8.92
N VAL A 65 3.60 -11.35 8.02
CA VAL A 65 4.17 -10.86 6.77
C VAL A 65 3.20 -11.13 5.64
N VAL A 66 2.79 -10.07 4.94
CA VAL A 66 1.78 -10.14 3.88
C VAL A 66 2.49 -10.03 2.53
N PRO A 67 2.33 -11.02 1.63
CA PRO A 67 2.86 -10.87 0.28
C PRO A 67 1.97 -9.91 -0.49
N CYS A 68 2.50 -8.76 -0.87
CA CYS A 68 1.81 -7.75 -1.65
C CYS A 68 2.43 -7.63 -3.05
N ALA A 69 1.77 -6.88 -3.91
CA ALA A 69 2.32 -6.44 -5.20
C ALA A 69 1.98 -4.96 -5.38
N GLU A 70 2.94 -4.12 -5.73
CA GLU A 70 2.61 -2.79 -6.25
C GLU A 70 2.75 -2.78 -7.77
N ILE A 71 1.63 -2.60 -8.46
CA ILE A 71 1.61 -2.44 -9.91
C ILE A 71 2.03 -1.02 -10.25
N THR A 72 3.20 -0.89 -10.88
CA THR A 72 3.87 0.41 -11.07
C THR A 72 4.15 0.64 -12.55
N TYR A 73 3.81 1.83 -13.06
CA TYR A 73 4.04 2.25 -14.47
C TYR A 73 3.44 1.35 -15.57
N VAL A 74 2.61 0.37 -15.24
CA VAL A 74 1.85 -0.41 -16.22
C VAL A 74 0.87 0.52 -16.96
N PRO A 75 0.77 0.45 -18.30
CA PRO A 75 -0.19 1.25 -19.06
C PRO A 75 -1.61 1.07 -18.49
N PRO A 76 -2.40 2.16 -18.30
CA PRO A 76 -3.68 2.08 -17.60
C PRO A 76 -4.64 0.99 -18.12
N LYS A 77 -4.66 0.78 -19.44
CA LYS A 77 -5.48 -0.26 -20.10
C LYS A 77 -5.11 -1.70 -19.73
N GLN A 78 -3.94 -1.94 -19.17
CA GLN A 78 -3.44 -3.27 -18.81
C GLN A 78 -3.41 -3.50 -17.28
N ILE A 79 -3.75 -2.49 -16.47
CA ILE A 79 -3.71 -2.61 -15.00
C ILE A 79 -4.63 -3.73 -14.51
N ALA A 80 -5.80 -3.93 -15.12
CA ALA A 80 -6.71 -5.02 -14.74
C ALA A 80 -6.08 -6.41 -14.91
N GLU A 81 -5.33 -6.62 -15.99
CA GLU A 81 -4.62 -7.87 -16.24
C GLU A 81 -3.44 -8.05 -15.26
N ALA A 82 -2.69 -6.98 -14.97
CA ALA A 82 -1.60 -7.00 -14.01
C ALA A 82 -2.10 -7.35 -12.59
N VAL A 83 -3.22 -6.75 -12.15
CA VAL A 83 -3.85 -7.04 -10.86
C VAL A 83 -4.27 -8.52 -10.75
N ALA A 84 -4.92 -9.06 -11.79
CA ALA A 84 -5.31 -10.47 -11.82
C ALA A 84 -4.09 -11.42 -11.82
N THR A 85 -3.04 -11.05 -12.54
CA THR A 85 -1.78 -11.80 -12.62
C THR A 85 -1.07 -11.84 -11.27
N ALA A 86 -0.95 -10.70 -10.58
CA ALA A 86 -0.37 -10.63 -9.24
C ALA A 86 -1.05 -11.58 -8.26
N ARG A 87 -2.40 -11.56 -8.23
CA ARG A 87 -3.20 -12.45 -7.37
C ARG A 87 -2.95 -13.93 -7.68
N THR A 88 -2.94 -14.29 -8.97
CA THR A 88 -2.68 -15.67 -9.41
C THR A 88 -1.29 -16.16 -8.99
N LEU A 89 -0.30 -15.27 -8.97
CA LEU A 89 1.08 -15.57 -8.58
C LEU A 89 1.32 -15.57 -7.06
N GLY A 90 0.29 -15.22 -6.27
CA GLY A 90 0.33 -15.33 -4.81
C GLY A 90 0.34 -14.01 -4.04
N ALA A 91 0.17 -12.87 -4.70
CA ALA A 91 -0.08 -11.61 -4.01
C ALA A 91 -1.42 -11.70 -3.26
N LYS A 92 -1.39 -11.35 -1.99
CA LYS A 92 -2.55 -11.33 -1.09
C LYS A 92 -3.18 -9.95 -1.01
N VAL A 93 -2.39 -8.90 -1.22
CA VAL A 93 -2.84 -7.51 -1.38
C VAL A 93 -2.23 -6.98 -2.66
N VAL A 94 -3.04 -6.37 -3.53
CA VAL A 94 -2.55 -5.69 -4.74
C VAL A 94 -2.77 -4.19 -4.58
N ILE A 95 -1.66 -3.47 -4.72
CA ILE A 95 -1.55 -2.02 -4.66
C ILE A 95 -1.32 -1.52 -6.08
N VAL A 96 -1.93 -0.39 -6.44
CA VAL A 96 -1.59 0.32 -7.68
C VAL A 96 -0.92 1.62 -7.32
N HIS A 97 0.26 1.87 -7.92
CA HIS A 97 1.01 3.10 -7.77
C HIS A 97 0.21 4.28 -8.32
N GLY A 98 -0.42 5.07 -7.44
CA GLY A 98 -1.32 6.15 -7.85
C GLY A 98 -0.58 7.35 -8.41
N GLU A 99 -1.35 8.33 -8.93
CA GLU A 99 -0.83 9.54 -9.59
C GLU A 99 -0.26 10.55 -8.57
N THR A 100 0.82 10.14 -7.90
CA THR A 100 1.53 10.89 -6.86
C THR A 100 2.09 12.23 -7.36
N PRO A 101 2.18 13.26 -6.50
CA PRO A 101 2.83 14.52 -6.84
C PRO A 101 4.37 14.45 -6.87
N ALA A 102 4.97 13.31 -6.53
CA ALA A 102 6.42 13.14 -6.45
C ALA A 102 7.09 12.84 -7.79
N GLU A 103 6.36 12.25 -8.73
CA GLU A 103 6.87 11.71 -9.99
C GLU A 103 5.80 11.72 -11.11
N ILE A 104 6.18 11.32 -12.32
CA ILE A 104 5.31 11.39 -13.50
C ILE A 104 4.69 10.03 -13.76
N VAL A 105 3.47 9.80 -13.28
CA VAL A 105 2.73 8.54 -13.47
C VAL A 105 1.82 8.64 -14.71
N PRO A 106 1.60 7.55 -15.48
CA PRO A 106 0.67 7.57 -16.62
C PRO A 106 -0.73 8.03 -16.21
N GLY A 107 -1.29 9.00 -16.93
CA GLY A 107 -2.63 9.52 -16.66
C GLY A 107 -3.73 8.47 -16.80
N GLY A 108 -4.68 8.45 -15.86
CA GLY A 108 -5.75 7.46 -15.76
C GLY A 108 -5.40 6.23 -14.92
N THR A 109 -4.23 6.24 -14.25
CA THR A 109 -3.78 5.12 -13.41
C THR A 109 -4.68 4.92 -12.19
N ASN A 110 -5.02 6.01 -11.49
CA ASN A 110 -5.95 5.97 -10.34
C ASN A 110 -7.29 5.32 -10.73
N LEU A 111 -7.95 5.85 -11.76
CA LEU A 111 -9.22 5.33 -12.28
C LEU A 111 -9.13 3.85 -12.67
N SER A 112 -8.07 3.48 -13.41
CA SER A 112 -7.90 2.12 -13.91
C SER A 112 -7.60 1.12 -12.79
N GLY A 113 -6.81 1.52 -11.78
CA GLY A 113 -6.57 0.72 -10.58
C GLY A 113 -7.84 0.47 -9.76
N ILE A 114 -8.69 1.49 -9.61
CA ILE A 114 -9.96 1.34 -8.92
C ILE A 114 -10.91 0.42 -9.70
N LEU A 115 -11.01 0.60 -11.02
CA LEU A 115 -11.85 -0.24 -11.89
C LEU A 115 -11.38 -1.70 -11.90
N ALA A 116 -10.07 -1.93 -11.86
CA ALA A 116 -9.45 -3.24 -11.77
C ALA A 116 -9.72 -3.95 -10.43
N GLY A 117 -10.22 -3.22 -9.42
CA GLY A 117 -10.43 -3.77 -8.08
C GLY A 117 -9.13 -4.08 -7.38
N ALA A 118 -8.13 -3.19 -7.50
CA ALA A 118 -6.98 -3.18 -6.59
C ALA A 118 -7.47 -3.01 -5.14
N ASP A 119 -6.69 -3.49 -4.18
CA ASP A 119 -7.04 -3.37 -2.76
C ASP A 119 -6.74 -1.95 -2.24
N ILE A 120 -5.67 -1.35 -2.75
CA ILE A 120 -5.17 -0.02 -2.35
C ILE A 120 -4.76 0.76 -3.61
N ILE A 121 -5.10 2.05 -3.67
CA ILE A 121 -4.40 3.01 -4.54
C ILE A 121 -3.37 3.74 -3.68
N ALA A 122 -2.09 3.51 -3.95
CA ALA A 122 -0.98 4.14 -3.25
C ALA A 122 -0.90 5.63 -3.59
N HIS A 123 -0.65 6.45 -2.57
CA HIS A 123 -0.43 7.90 -2.65
C HIS A 123 -1.06 8.57 -3.90
N PRO A 124 -2.41 8.61 -4.00
CA PRO A 124 -3.11 8.87 -5.26
C PRO A 124 -3.05 10.34 -5.72
N GLY A 125 -2.31 11.19 -5.01
CA GLY A 125 -2.09 12.60 -5.35
C GLY A 125 -3.38 13.40 -5.42
N GLU A 126 -3.53 14.17 -6.50
CA GLU A 126 -4.69 15.04 -6.74
C GLU A 126 -5.91 14.26 -7.26
N ILE A 127 -6.27 13.18 -6.55
CA ILE A 127 -7.39 12.29 -6.91
C ILE A 127 -8.71 13.06 -7.07
N SER A 128 -9.51 12.71 -8.09
CA SER A 128 -10.76 13.40 -8.38
C SER A 128 -11.90 12.96 -7.44
N GLU A 129 -12.93 13.81 -7.25
CA GLU A 129 -14.13 13.41 -6.50
C GLU A 129 -14.85 12.20 -7.14
N SER A 130 -14.81 12.08 -8.47
CA SER A 130 -15.36 10.92 -9.20
C SER A 130 -14.63 9.63 -8.86
N ASP A 131 -13.29 9.66 -8.81
CA ASP A 131 -12.49 8.48 -8.46
C ASP A 131 -12.69 8.09 -7.00
N VAL A 132 -12.80 9.05 -6.08
CA VAL A 132 -13.10 8.76 -4.67
C VAL A 132 -14.47 8.10 -4.51
N LYS A 133 -15.50 8.57 -5.23
CA LYS A 133 -16.83 7.93 -5.24
C LYS A 133 -16.77 6.51 -5.80
N LEU A 134 -15.99 6.31 -6.86
CA LEU A 134 -15.80 4.98 -7.45
C LEU A 134 -15.05 4.05 -6.50
N ALA A 135 -14.03 4.53 -5.79
CA ALA A 135 -13.30 3.76 -4.78
C ALA A 135 -14.23 3.26 -3.67
N ILE A 136 -15.19 4.07 -3.23
CA ILE A 136 -16.25 3.64 -2.29
C ILE A 136 -17.05 2.47 -2.89
N GLN A 137 -17.54 2.63 -4.12
CA GLN A 137 -18.37 1.61 -4.79
C GLN A 137 -17.62 0.30 -5.00
N LYS A 138 -16.32 0.37 -5.27
CA LYS A 138 -15.45 -0.79 -5.50
C LYS A 138 -14.78 -1.31 -4.23
N ASN A 139 -15.02 -0.68 -3.08
CA ASN A 139 -14.38 -0.97 -1.79
C ASN A 139 -12.84 -0.98 -1.88
N VAL A 140 -12.28 -0.01 -2.61
CA VAL A 140 -10.84 0.22 -2.75
C VAL A 140 -10.40 1.25 -1.72
N LEU A 141 -9.30 0.97 -1.00
CA LEU A 141 -8.76 1.88 0.01
C LEU A 141 -7.87 2.94 -0.63
N LEU A 142 -7.93 4.16 -0.10
CA LEU A 142 -7.07 5.26 -0.55
C LEU A 142 -5.97 5.51 0.48
N GLU A 143 -4.71 5.48 0.03
CA GLU A 143 -3.57 5.57 0.93
C GLU A 143 -3.28 7.00 1.40
N ILE A 144 -2.94 7.11 2.68
CA ILE A 144 -2.22 8.21 3.31
C ILE A 144 -0.82 7.68 3.61
N THR A 145 0.23 8.32 3.09
CA THR A 145 1.59 7.78 3.17
C THR A 145 2.53 8.62 4.03
N SER A 146 3.50 7.99 4.67
CA SER A 146 4.59 8.73 5.34
C SER A 146 5.74 9.11 4.40
N LYS A 147 5.75 8.58 3.18
CA LYS A 147 6.86 8.77 2.23
C LYS A 147 7.01 10.24 1.84
N ASN A 148 8.21 10.76 2.10
CA ASN A 148 8.55 12.13 1.73
C ASN A 148 8.40 12.35 0.22
N GLY A 149 7.80 13.47 -0.18
CA GLY A 149 7.44 13.73 -1.57
C GLY A 149 6.02 13.26 -1.89
N HIS A 150 5.73 11.97 -1.71
CA HIS A 150 4.44 11.36 -2.05
C HIS A 150 3.33 11.87 -1.11
N CYS A 151 3.64 12.04 0.17
CA CYS A 151 2.70 12.52 1.20
C CYS A 151 2.17 13.94 0.95
N LYS A 152 2.73 14.71 0.00
CA LYS A 152 2.26 16.07 -0.34
C LYS A 152 0.80 16.10 -0.80
N GLY A 153 0.31 15.00 -1.38
CA GLY A 153 -1.09 14.86 -1.81
C GLY A 153 -2.05 14.52 -0.67
N ASP A 154 -1.54 14.03 0.47
CA ASP A 154 -2.38 13.51 1.56
C ASP A 154 -3.41 14.50 2.11
N PRO A 155 -3.14 15.83 2.25
CA PRO A 155 -4.16 16.77 2.71
C PRO A 155 -5.38 16.84 1.77
N HIS A 156 -5.18 16.67 0.46
CA HIS A 156 -6.25 16.63 -0.53
C HIS A 156 -7.02 15.31 -0.45
N VAL A 157 -6.31 14.18 -0.46
CA VAL A 157 -6.88 12.83 -0.31
C VAL A 157 -7.72 12.75 0.97
N ALA A 158 -7.15 13.13 2.11
CA ALA A 158 -7.82 13.13 3.41
C ALA A 158 -9.09 13.98 3.40
N LYS A 159 -9.03 15.20 2.84
CA LYS A 159 -10.19 16.10 2.74
C LYS A 159 -11.33 15.46 1.94
N LEU A 160 -11.03 14.87 0.78
CA LEU A 160 -12.05 14.24 -0.06
C LEU A 160 -12.61 12.96 0.58
N CYS A 161 -11.75 12.10 1.14
CA CYS A 161 -12.19 10.90 1.85
C CYS A 161 -13.13 11.23 3.01
N LYS A 162 -12.78 12.24 3.83
CA LYS A 162 -13.64 12.70 4.94
C LYS A 162 -14.95 13.30 4.45
N LYS A 163 -14.93 14.07 3.35
CA LYS A 163 -16.13 14.69 2.76
C LYS A 163 -17.10 13.64 2.21
N LEU A 164 -16.57 12.59 1.57
CA LEU A 164 -17.37 11.63 0.80
C LEU A 164 -17.59 10.29 1.52
N GLY A 165 -16.91 10.04 2.64
CA GLY A 165 -17.00 8.80 3.40
C GLY A 165 -16.16 7.66 2.82
N ALA A 166 -15.08 7.95 2.09
CA ALA A 166 -14.17 6.93 1.58
C ALA A 166 -13.25 6.40 2.66
N LYS A 167 -12.97 5.10 2.61
CA LYS A 167 -12.05 4.44 3.54
C LYS A 167 -10.61 4.76 3.15
N MET A 168 -9.82 5.14 4.16
CA MET A 168 -8.38 5.37 4.03
C MET A 168 -7.59 4.20 4.61
N ILE A 169 -6.33 4.07 4.19
CA ILE A 169 -5.33 3.22 4.82
C ILE A 169 -4.03 4.00 5.02
N PHE A 170 -3.28 3.67 6.07
CA PHE A 170 -1.99 4.31 6.36
C PHE A 170 -0.87 3.33 6.08
N ASN A 171 0.10 3.73 5.26
CA ASN A 171 1.32 2.94 5.01
C ASN A 171 2.55 3.86 4.97
N THR A 172 3.74 3.27 5.05
CA THR A 172 4.97 4.08 5.06
C THR A 172 5.61 4.27 3.70
N ASP A 173 5.39 3.33 2.77
CA ASP A 173 6.11 3.25 1.50
C ASP A 173 7.64 3.22 1.78
N THR A 174 8.00 2.30 2.68
CA THR A 174 9.37 2.14 3.17
C THR A 174 10.28 1.59 2.08
N HIS A 175 11.31 2.33 1.70
CA HIS A 175 12.40 1.87 0.83
C HIS A 175 13.71 1.71 1.59
N SER A 176 13.88 2.47 2.68
CA SER A 176 15.08 2.47 3.52
C SER A 176 14.75 2.38 5.01
N PRO A 177 15.67 1.90 5.87
CA PRO A 177 15.42 1.66 7.29
C PRO A 177 14.78 2.83 8.04
N GLU A 178 15.16 4.06 7.69
CA GLU A 178 14.68 5.30 8.29
C GLU A 178 13.24 5.65 7.93
N ASN A 179 12.65 5.02 6.91
CA ASN A 179 11.25 5.22 6.54
C ASN A 179 10.29 4.48 7.51
N LEU A 180 10.77 3.44 8.20
CA LEU A 180 9.98 2.79 9.25
C LEU A 180 9.76 3.78 10.41
N ILE A 181 8.51 4.16 10.65
CA ILE A 181 8.15 5.14 11.68
C ILE A 181 7.54 4.50 12.93
N ASP A 182 7.57 5.25 14.03
CA ASP A 182 6.86 4.97 15.27
C ASP A 182 5.61 5.86 15.40
N GLU A 183 4.93 5.79 16.54
CA GLU A 183 3.76 6.63 16.84
C GLU A 183 4.03 8.13 16.68
N LYS A 184 5.24 8.60 17.02
CA LYS A 184 5.61 10.02 16.88
C LYS A 184 5.69 10.40 15.41
N GLY A 185 6.25 9.54 14.57
CA GLY A 185 6.24 9.72 13.12
C GLY A 185 4.81 9.76 12.55
N VAL A 186 3.95 8.81 12.94
CA VAL A 186 2.55 8.77 12.52
C VAL A 186 1.83 10.08 12.87
N LYS A 187 1.97 10.56 14.12
CA LYS A 187 1.36 11.83 14.56
C LYS A 187 1.78 13.04 13.72
N LYS A 188 3.01 13.06 13.19
CA LYS A 188 3.46 14.13 12.29
C LYS A 188 2.72 14.09 10.96
N ILE A 189 2.58 12.91 10.36
CA ILE A 189 1.85 12.74 9.11
C ILE A 189 0.37 13.08 9.29
N LEU A 190 -0.27 12.58 10.34
CA LEU A 190 -1.67 12.91 10.63
C LEU A 190 -1.88 14.43 10.78
N LYS A 191 -0.99 15.10 11.51
CA LYS A 191 -1.05 16.57 11.65
C LYS A 191 -0.92 17.27 10.29
N TYR A 192 -0.01 16.82 9.44
CA TYR A 192 0.18 17.37 8.10
C TYR A 192 -1.08 17.21 7.23
N SER A 193 -1.69 16.03 7.25
CA SER A 193 -2.88 15.68 6.47
C SER A 193 -4.20 16.12 7.11
N LYS A 194 -4.14 16.88 8.22
CA LYS A 194 -5.30 17.35 9.01
C LYS A 194 -6.20 16.21 9.52
N LEU A 195 -5.58 15.10 9.84
CA LEU A 195 -6.21 13.90 10.40
C LEU A 195 -5.95 13.79 11.91
N THR A 196 -6.82 13.07 12.59
CA THR A 196 -6.75 12.81 14.03
C THR A 196 -6.22 11.40 14.31
N TRP A 197 -5.88 11.14 15.57
CA TRP A 197 -5.54 9.78 15.99
C TRP A 197 -6.69 8.78 15.77
N ASN A 198 -7.95 9.23 15.90
CA ASN A 198 -9.10 8.38 15.63
C ASN A 198 -9.23 8.01 14.14
N ASP A 199 -8.80 8.90 13.23
CA ASP A 199 -8.73 8.57 11.80
C ASP A 199 -7.64 7.51 11.55
N PHE A 200 -6.49 7.59 12.23
CA PHE A 200 -5.46 6.54 12.17
C PHE A 200 -5.95 5.19 12.69
N LEU A 201 -6.67 5.15 13.81
CA LEU A 201 -7.25 3.91 14.31
C LEU A 201 -8.24 3.29 13.31
N GLN A 202 -9.07 4.10 12.64
CA GLN A 202 -9.93 3.64 11.55
C GLN A 202 -9.12 3.11 10.36
N MET A 203 -8.01 3.75 9.99
CA MET A 203 -7.12 3.25 8.94
C MET A 203 -6.51 1.88 9.29
N GLN A 204 -6.16 1.67 10.57
CA GLN A 204 -5.66 0.39 11.06
C GLN A 204 -6.76 -0.69 11.11
N GLU A 205 -7.99 -0.31 11.45
CA GLU A 205 -9.17 -1.18 11.37
C GLU A 205 -9.46 -1.59 9.92
N ASN A 206 -9.43 -0.64 8.98
CA ASN A 206 -9.57 -0.93 7.55
C ASN A 206 -8.51 -1.92 7.06
N ALA A 207 -7.25 -1.75 7.47
CA ALA A 207 -6.16 -2.66 7.14
C ALA A 207 -6.41 -4.06 7.72
N MET A 208 -6.88 -4.16 8.96
CA MET A 208 -7.24 -5.43 9.59
C MET A 208 -8.40 -6.13 8.86
N LEU A 209 -9.46 -5.41 8.52
CA LEU A 209 -10.60 -5.95 7.77
C LEU A 209 -10.19 -6.43 6.37
N LEU A 210 -9.29 -5.72 5.70
CA LEU A 210 -8.70 -6.18 4.44
C LEU A 210 -7.99 -7.52 4.63
N LEU A 211 -7.12 -7.63 5.65
CA LEU A 211 -6.39 -8.86 5.94
C LEU A 211 -7.30 -10.03 6.36
N GLU A 212 -8.41 -9.77 7.04
CA GLU A 212 -9.42 -10.78 7.38
C GLU A 212 -10.15 -11.28 6.14
N GLY A 213 -10.57 -10.37 5.25
CA GLY A 213 -11.22 -10.74 3.99
C GLY A 213 -10.36 -11.66 3.12
N ILE A 214 -9.04 -11.49 3.15
CA ILE A 214 -8.09 -12.32 2.39
C ILE A 214 -7.92 -13.73 2.99
N LYS A 215 -8.16 -13.94 4.29
CA LYS A 215 -8.11 -15.29 4.89
C LYS A 215 -9.22 -16.22 4.40
N HIS A 216 -10.26 -15.66 3.79
CA HIS A 216 -11.44 -16.37 3.29
C HIS A 216 -11.42 -16.58 1.75
N GLN A 217 -10.33 -16.19 1.07
CA GLN A 217 -10.08 -16.40 -0.36
C GLN A 217 -9.00 -17.47 -0.58
#